data_AF-A0A822D0K4-F1
#
_entry.id   AF-A0A822D0K4-F1
#
_cell.length_a   1.000
_cell.length_b   1.000
_cell.length_c   1.000
_cell.angle_alpha   90.00
_cell.angle_beta   90.00
_cell.angle_gamma   90.00
#
_symmetry.space_group_name_H-M   'P 1'
#
loop_
_entity.id
_entity.type
_entity.pdbx_description
1 polymer ?
#
loop_
_entity_poly.entity_id
_entity_poly.type
_entity_poly.pdbx_seq_one_letter_code
_entity_poly.pdbx_strand_id
1 'polypeptide(L)' 'MYNLITAKESQQNGSSVNAMQMSCLLGQQELEGKRPPMIPSGRTLPSFRPYEYSLRSGGFVDGSFLSGIRP' A
#
# COMPACT_ATOMS: atom_id res chain seq x y z
N MET A 1 -16.02 -23.83 2.95
CA MET A 1 -16.96 -22.73 2.62
C MET A 1 -17.40 -21.94 3.87
N TYR A 2 -16.70 -22.03 5.01
CA TYR A 2 -17.17 -21.48 6.30
C TYR A 2 -16.45 -20.19 6.78
N ASN A 3 -15.51 -19.63 6.01
CA ASN A 3 -14.68 -18.51 6.51
C ASN A 3 -15.13 -17.10 6.05
N LEU A 4 -16.26 -16.97 5.34
CA LEU A 4 -16.73 -15.68 4.83
C LEU A 4 -17.72 -14.95 5.76
N ILE A 5 -18.23 -15.61 6.81
CA ILE A 5 -19.27 -15.05 7.69
C ILE A 5 -18.64 -14.18 8.80
N THR A 6 -17.35 -14.36 9.13
CA THR A 6 -16.70 -13.68 10.26
C THR A 6 -16.27 -12.23 9.98
N ALA A 7 -16.51 -11.69 8.77
CA ALA A 7 -16.24 -10.27 8.47
C ALA A 7 -17.36 -9.33 8.92
N LYS A 8 -18.47 -9.85 9.49
CA LYS A 8 -19.66 -9.07 9.83
C LYS A 8 -19.80 -8.71 11.32
N GLU A 9 -18.91 -9.19 12.19
CA GLU A 9 -18.98 -8.93 13.64
C GLU A 9 -17.85 -8.05 14.20
N SER A 10 -16.82 -7.68 13.43
CA SER A 10 -15.67 -6.93 13.97
C SER A 10 -15.86 -5.41 13.98
N GLN A 11 -16.99 -4.94 14.51
CA GLN A 11 -17.07 -3.65 15.21
C GLN A 11 -16.34 -3.76 16.57
N GLN A 12 -15.10 -4.27 16.54
CA GLN A 12 -14.17 -4.45 17.65
C GLN A 12 -12.78 -4.24 17.03
N ASN A 13 -12.31 -2.99 16.98
CA ASN A 13 -10.90 -2.60 16.79
C ASN A 13 -10.08 -3.27 15.65
N GLY A 14 -10.71 -3.68 14.54
CA GLY A 14 -9.99 -4.20 13.38
C GLY A 14 -10.92 -4.35 12.18
N SER A 15 -10.92 -3.37 11.29
CA SER A 15 -11.69 -3.44 10.05
C SER A 15 -11.18 -4.56 9.15
N SER A 16 -12.02 -5.05 8.23
CA SER A 16 -11.60 -6.02 7.19
C SER A 16 -10.39 -5.54 6.38
N VAL A 17 -10.22 -4.22 6.24
CA VAL A 17 -9.05 -3.58 5.62
C VAL A 17 -7.77 -3.90 6.38
N ASN A 18 -7.79 -3.84 7.72
CA ASN A 18 -6.61 -4.15 8.53
C ASN A 18 -6.21 -5.62 8.36
N ALA A 19 -7.18 -6.53 8.35
CA ALA A 19 -6.92 -7.96 8.12
C ALA A 19 -6.31 -8.22 6.74
N MET A 20 -6.77 -7.50 5.71
CA MET A 20 -6.21 -7.57 4.37
C MET A 20 -4.80 -7.01 4.30
N GLN A 21 -4.52 -5.87 4.93
CA GLN A 21 -3.17 -5.27 4.93
C GLN A 21 -2.12 -6.16 5.62
N MET A 22 -2.55 -6.99 6.58
CA MET A 22 -1.66 -7.96 7.23
C MET A 22 -1.27 -9.11 6.29
N SER A 23 -2.20 -9.61 5.48
CA SER A 23 -2.03 -10.87 4.71
C SER A 23 -1.86 -10.70 3.20
N CYS A 24 -2.41 -9.62 2.63
CA CYS A 24 -2.41 -9.28 1.21
C CYS A 24 -1.62 -7.98 0.96
N LEU A 25 -1.47 -7.62 -0.33
CA LEU A 25 -0.79 -6.37 -0.71
C LEU A 25 -1.43 -5.13 -0.05
N LEU A 26 -0.59 -4.17 0.32
CA LEU A 26 -1.02 -2.88 0.90
C LEU A 26 -1.63 -1.94 -0.14
N GLY A 27 -1.20 -2.04 -1.40
CA GLY A 27 -1.75 -1.27 -2.51
C GLY A 27 -1.21 0.16 -2.58
N GLN A 28 -1.98 1.04 -3.22
CA GLN A 28 -1.59 2.44 -3.46
C GLN A 28 -1.52 3.21 -2.15
N GLN A 29 -0.35 3.78 -1.86
CA GLN A 29 -0.16 4.73 -0.76
C GLN A 29 -0.28 6.16 -1.29
N GLU A 30 -0.99 7.00 -0.54
CA GLU A 30 -1.21 8.39 -0.89
C GLU A 30 -0.60 9.32 0.16
N LEU A 31 -0.08 10.45 -0.31
CA LEU A 31 0.34 11.58 0.50
C LEU A 31 -0.70 12.67 0.31
N GLU A 32 -1.39 13.06 1.39
CA GLU A 32 -2.43 14.09 1.35
C GLU A 32 -3.54 13.80 0.31
N GLY A 33 -3.90 12.52 0.13
CA GLY A 33 -4.92 12.10 -0.84
C GLY A 33 -4.45 12.11 -2.30
N LYS A 34 -3.15 12.19 -2.55
CA LYS A 34 -2.55 12.14 -3.89
C LYS A 34 -1.42 11.12 -3.96
N ARG A 35 -1.12 10.64 -5.16
CA ARG A 35 0.10 9.85 -5.37
C ARG A 35 1.33 10.70 -5.03
N PRO A 36 2.43 10.07 -4.55
CA PRO A 36 3.68 10.76 -4.31
C PRO A 36 4.10 11.61 -5.53
N PRO A 37 4.35 12.91 -5.34
CA PRO A 37 4.66 13.80 -6.44
C PRO A 37 6.11 13.63 -6.91
N MET A 38 6.38 13.96 -8.17
CA MET A 38 7.75 14.13 -8.63
C MET A 38 8.34 15.44 -8.10
N ILE A 39 9.55 15.38 -7.57
CA ILE A 39 10.33 16.56 -7.21
C ILE A 39 11.02 17.15 -8.45
N PRO A 40 11.57 18.39 -8.40
CA PRO A 40 12.16 19.06 -9.56
C PRO A 40 13.29 18.29 -10.27
N SER A 41 13.91 17.31 -9.62
CA SER A 41 14.90 16.40 -10.23
C SER A 41 14.26 15.31 -11.12
N GLY A 42 12.95 15.33 -11.30
CA GLY A 42 12.17 14.36 -12.08
C GLY A 42 11.96 13.02 -11.35
N ARG A 43 12.35 12.90 -10.08
CA ARG A 43 12.24 11.66 -9.30
C ARG A 43 11.07 11.75 -8.33
N THR A 44 10.47 10.63 -7.98
CA THR A 44 9.49 10.59 -6.88
C THR A 44 10.18 10.43 -5.52
N LEU A 45 11.25 9.62 -5.46
CA LEU A 45 12.14 9.50 -4.31
C LEU A 45 13.60 9.44 -4.79
N PRO A 46 14.59 9.77 -3.94
CA PRO A 46 16.01 9.75 -4.32
C PRO A 46 16.51 8.41 -4.86
N SER A 47 15.88 7.30 -4.45
CA SER A 47 16.20 5.92 -4.84
C SER A 47 15.71 5.53 -6.24
N PHE A 48 14.79 6.28 -6.84
CA PHE A 48 14.27 6.02 -8.17
C PHE A 48 15.04 6.78 -9.26
N ARG A 49 14.97 6.28 -10.49
CA ARG A 49 15.51 7.01 -11.65
C ARG A 49 14.62 8.22 -11.97
N PRO A 50 15.17 9.29 -12.54
CA PRO A 50 14.36 10.38 -13.08
C PRO A 50 13.34 9.83 -14.09
N TYR A 51 12.09 10.28 -13.97
CA TYR A 51 10.95 9.93 -14.82
C TYR A 51 10.64 8.42 -14.86
N GLU A 52 10.92 7.72 -13.77
CA GLU A 52 10.52 6.33 -13.62
C GLU A 52 8.99 6.25 -13.39
N TYR A 53 8.27 5.59 -14.29
CA TYR A 53 6.80 5.42 -14.23
C TYR A 53 6.36 4.07 -13.68
N SER A 54 7.20 3.42 -12.87
CA SER A 54 6.83 2.15 -12.22
C SER A 54 5.72 2.39 -11.19
N LEU A 55 4.87 1.37 -10.94
CA LEU A 55 3.85 1.48 -9.89
C LEU A 55 4.49 1.82 -8.53
N ARG A 56 5.70 1.29 -8.29
CA ARG A 56 6.45 1.51 -7.05
C ARG A 56 6.95 2.95 -6.91
N SER A 57 7.47 3.54 -7.98
CA SER A 57 7.83 4.97 -7.98
C SER A 57 6.61 5.85 -7.74
N GLY A 58 5.41 5.39 -8.10
CA GLY A 58 4.13 6.02 -7.81
C GLY A 58 3.52 5.68 -6.45
N GLY A 59 4.22 5.00 -5.53
CA GLY A 59 3.74 4.70 -4.18
C GLY A 59 2.88 3.43 -4.03
N PHE A 60 2.83 2.55 -5.03
CA PHE A 60 2.18 1.25 -4.89
C PHE A 60 3.08 0.26 -4.14
N VAL A 61 2.50 -0.43 -3.16
CA VAL A 61 3.19 -1.46 -2.36
C VAL A 61 2.53 -2.82 -2.62
N ASP A 62 3.31 -3.73 -3.20
CA ASP A 62 2.91 -5.10 -3.53
C ASP A 62 3.08 -6.10 -2.38
N GLY A 63 3.78 -5.72 -1.31
CA GLY A 63 3.93 -6.49 -0.07
C GLY A 63 2.80 -6.25 0.94
N SER A 64 2.74 -7.15 1.92
CA SER A 64 1.89 -7.06 3.12
C SER A 64 2.75 -6.77 4.36
N PHE A 65 2.11 -6.47 5.50
CA PHE A 65 2.86 -6.37 6.76
C PHE A 65 3.52 -7.70 7.17
N LEU A 66 2.93 -8.85 6.82
CA LEU A 66 3.51 -10.15 7.13
C LEU A 66 4.69 -10.50 6.20
N SER A 67 4.63 -10.15 4.92
CA SER A 67 5.72 -10.41 3.96
C SER A 67 6.87 -9.40 4.08
N GLY A 68 6.65 -8.29 4.78
CA GLY A 68 7.54 -7.15 4.82
C GLY A 68 7.36 -6.22 3.61
N ILE A 69 7.77 -4.97 3.80
CA ILE A 69 7.71 -3.89 2.81
C ILE A 69 9.12 -3.60 2.32
N ARG A 70 9.29 -3.50 0.99
CA ARG A 70 10.57 -3.14 0.39
C ARG A 70 10.87 -1.66 0.64
N PRO A 71 12.08 -1.30 1.11
CA PRO A 71 12.51 0.10 1.27
C PRO A 71 12.73 0.79 -0.08
#